data_AF-I1PX36-F1
#
_entry.id   AF-I1PX36-F1
#
_cell.length_a   1.000
_cell.length_b   1.000
_cell.length_c   1.000
_cell.angle_alpha   90.00
_cell.angle_beta   90.00
_cell.angle_gamma   90.00
#
_symmetry.space_group_name_H-M   'P 1'
#
loop_
_entity.id
_entity.type
_entity.pdbx_description
1 polymer ?
#
loop_
_entity_poly.entity_id
_entity_poly.type
_entity_poly.pdbx_seq_one_letter_code
_entity_poly.pdbx_strand_id
1 'polypeptide(L)'
;GGAPYLGVDGGVGAVPDAVDWRQSGAVTKVKDQGSCGACWSFSATGAMEGINKIKTGSLISLSEQELIDCDRSYNSGCGGGLMDYAYKFVVKNGGIDTEADYPYRETDGTCNKNKLKRRVVTIDGYKDVPANNEDMLLRAVAQQPVSVGICGSARAFQLYSKGIFDGPCPTSLDHAVLIVGYGSEGGKDYWIVKNSWGESWGMKGYMYMHRNTGNSNGVCGINQMPSFPTKSSPNPPPSPGPGPTKCSLLTYCPEGSTCCCSWRVLGLCLSWSCCELDNAVCCKDNRYCCPHDYPVCDTASQRCFKANNGNFSVMEGGSRKQPFSKVPSLGGLLELLDQ
;
A
#
# COMPACT_ATOMS: atom_id res chain seq x y z
N GLY A 1 20.67 1.74 15.36
CA GLY A 1 20.32 2.60 16.50
C GLY A 1 19.98 3.96 15.98
N GLY A 2 18.80 4.50 16.33
CA GLY A 2 18.34 5.79 15.82
C GLY A 2 16.84 6.01 15.95
N ALA A 3 16.30 5.86 17.15
CA ALA A 3 15.11 6.56 17.63
C ALA A 3 15.27 6.67 19.17
N PRO A 4 14.85 7.76 19.85
CA PRO A 4 13.81 8.70 19.42
C PRO A 4 14.14 10.20 19.65
N TYR A 5 13.41 11.11 19.00
CA TYR A 5 13.15 12.43 19.59
C TYR A 5 11.81 12.38 20.30
N LEU A 6 11.83 11.87 21.54
CA LEU A 6 10.77 12.08 22.50
C LEU A 6 11.14 13.34 23.30
N GLY A 7 10.60 14.49 22.90
CA GLY A 7 10.54 15.66 23.78
C GLY A 7 9.50 15.40 24.86
N VAL A 8 9.93 14.74 25.93
CA VAL A 8 9.24 14.72 27.23
C VAL A 8 9.71 15.98 27.96
N ASP A 9 8.79 16.59 28.71
CA ASP A 9 8.93 17.79 29.54
C ASP A 9 8.56 19.10 28.84
N GLY A 10 7.53 19.76 29.39
CA GLY A 10 6.86 20.96 28.88
C GLY A 10 7.71 22.23 28.80
N GLY A 11 8.78 22.19 28.00
CA GLY A 11 9.56 23.30 27.51
C GLY A 11 9.66 23.23 25.98
N VAL A 12 9.84 24.38 25.34
CA VAL A 12 10.01 24.49 23.88
C VAL A 12 11.33 23.83 23.46
N GLY A 13 11.31 22.52 23.22
CA GLY A 13 12.42 21.84 22.55
C GLY A 13 12.53 22.35 21.12
N ALA A 14 13.70 22.85 20.75
CA ALA A 14 13.98 23.28 19.38
C ALA A 14 13.82 22.09 18.41
N VAL A 15 13.07 22.31 17.33
CA VAL A 15 13.02 21.36 16.20
C VAL A 15 14.35 21.44 15.44
N PRO A 16 14.81 20.36 14.77
CA PRO A 16 16.01 20.42 13.93
C PRO A 16 15.88 21.48 12.83
N ASP A 17 17.00 22.06 12.37
CA ASP A 17 17.00 23.08 11.31
C ASP A 17 16.50 22.53 9.95
N ALA A 18 16.75 21.23 9.70
CA ALA A 18 16.29 20.53 8.52
C ALA A 18 15.98 19.07 8.84
N VAL A 19 14.97 18.53 8.17
CA VAL A 19 14.58 17.11 8.22
C VAL A 19 14.29 16.64 6.81
N ASP A 20 14.77 15.45 6.46
CA ASP A 20 14.43 14.78 5.20
C ASP A 20 14.19 13.29 5.48
N TRP A 21 12.92 12.89 5.58
CA TRP A 21 12.52 11.52 5.89
C TRP A 21 12.93 10.51 4.82
N ARG A 22 13.28 10.97 3.60
CA ARG A 22 13.83 10.10 2.54
C ARG A 22 15.21 9.57 2.96
N GLN A 23 16.03 10.41 3.59
CA GLN A 23 17.38 10.03 4.05
C GLN A 23 17.32 9.02 5.20
N SER A 24 16.25 9.07 6.00
CA SER A 24 15.95 8.09 7.06
C SER A 24 15.28 6.80 6.54
N GLY A 25 15.05 6.69 5.23
CA GLY A 25 14.37 5.56 4.61
C GLY A 25 12.91 5.41 5.01
N ALA A 26 12.25 6.51 5.40
CA ALA A 26 10.85 6.56 5.84
C ALA A 26 9.89 7.10 4.78
N VAL A 27 10.30 7.03 3.51
CA VAL A 27 9.51 7.47 2.36
C VAL A 27 9.68 6.45 1.25
N THR A 28 8.58 5.88 0.75
CA THR A 28 8.59 4.99 -0.42
C THR A 28 8.87 5.75 -1.71
N LYS A 29 9.09 5.02 -2.82
CA LYS A 29 9.21 5.61 -4.16
C LYS A 29 8.01 6.50 -4.50
N VAL A 30 8.21 7.45 -5.40
CA VAL A 30 7.11 8.24 -5.97
C VAL A 30 6.21 7.31 -6.78
N LYS A 31 4.90 7.53 -6.68
CA LYS A 31 3.87 6.81 -7.42
C LYS A 31 3.12 7.78 -8.33
N ASP A 32 2.25 7.25 -9.18
CA ASP A 32 1.40 8.02 -10.10
C ASP A 32 -0.07 7.63 -9.88
N GLN A 33 -0.92 8.62 -9.56
CA GLN A 33 -2.35 8.43 -9.36
C GLN A 33 -3.14 8.43 -10.68
N GLY A 34 -2.51 8.77 -11.80
CA GLY A 34 -3.17 8.89 -13.09
C GLY A 34 -4.36 9.84 -13.06
N SER A 35 -5.46 9.46 -13.72
CA SER A 35 -6.67 10.28 -13.83
C SER A 35 -7.64 10.19 -12.64
N CYS A 36 -7.37 9.31 -11.67
CA CYS A 36 -8.25 9.11 -10.52
C CYS A 36 -8.03 10.24 -9.50
N GLY A 37 -9.11 10.77 -8.92
CA GLY A 37 -9.08 11.73 -7.80
C GLY A 37 -8.66 11.07 -6.47
N ALA A 38 -7.55 10.33 -6.48
CA ALA A 38 -7.07 9.48 -5.39
C ALA A 38 -5.98 10.14 -4.52
N CYS A 39 -5.62 11.41 -4.75
CA CYS A 39 -4.54 12.09 -4.03
C CYS A 39 -4.65 11.99 -2.50
N TRP A 40 -5.88 12.01 -1.96
CA TRP A 40 -6.17 11.79 -0.55
C TRP A 40 -5.66 10.43 -0.04
N SER A 41 -5.80 9.38 -0.84
CA SER A 41 -5.35 8.03 -0.55
C SER A 41 -3.82 7.92 -0.62
N PHE A 42 -3.19 8.52 -1.65
CA PHE A 42 -1.73 8.58 -1.79
C PHE A 42 -1.05 9.38 -0.67
N SER A 43 -1.63 10.50 -0.29
CA SER A 43 -1.13 11.31 0.82
C SER A 43 -1.24 10.53 2.14
N ALA A 44 -2.40 9.95 2.43
CA ALA A 44 -2.63 9.20 3.67
C ALA A 44 -1.75 7.95 3.79
N THR A 45 -1.67 7.14 2.72
CA THR A 45 -0.79 5.97 2.70
C THR A 45 0.66 6.37 2.90
N GLY A 46 1.16 7.40 2.21
CA GLY A 46 2.52 7.88 2.40
C GLY A 46 2.86 8.29 3.84
N ALA A 47 1.91 8.91 4.56
CA ALA A 47 2.08 9.22 5.98
C ALA A 47 2.09 7.95 6.86
N MET A 48 1.21 6.98 6.57
CA MET A 48 1.17 5.69 7.26
C MET A 48 2.43 4.85 7.03
N GLU A 49 2.94 4.82 5.81
CA GLU A 49 4.21 4.17 5.43
C GLU A 49 5.38 4.75 6.26
N GLY A 50 5.43 6.08 6.35
CA GLY A 50 6.47 6.81 7.09
C GLY A 50 6.43 6.54 8.59
N ILE A 51 5.27 6.70 9.24
CA ILE A 51 5.17 6.42 10.68
C ILE A 51 5.42 4.94 10.98
N ASN A 52 5.03 4.03 10.08
CA ASN A 52 5.31 2.62 10.23
C ASN A 52 6.81 2.33 10.23
N LYS A 53 7.57 2.93 9.29
CA LYS A 53 9.03 2.82 9.28
C LYS A 53 9.63 3.37 10.58
N ILE A 54 9.18 4.54 11.03
CA ILE A 54 9.71 5.20 12.24
C ILE A 54 9.50 4.32 13.49
N LYS A 55 8.35 3.66 13.60
CA LYS A 55 8.00 2.88 14.80
C LYS A 55 8.46 1.42 14.78
N THR A 56 8.56 0.82 13.59
CA THR A 56 8.83 -0.63 13.45
C THR A 56 10.18 -0.93 12.80
N GLY A 57 10.82 0.05 12.16
CA GLY A 57 12.02 -0.15 11.36
C GLY A 57 11.75 -0.69 9.95
N SER A 58 10.51 -1.04 9.62
CA SER A 58 10.13 -1.63 8.32
C SER A 58 9.40 -0.61 7.43
N LEU A 59 9.95 -0.33 6.25
CA LEU A 59 9.27 0.46 5.23
C LEU A 59 8.44 -0.50 4.36
N ILE A 60 7.13 -0.45 4.49
CA ILE A 60 6.18 -1.31 3.76
C ILE A 60 5.38 -0.38 2.86
N SER A 61 5.27 -0.67 1.56
CA SER A 61 4.40 0.12 0.69
C SER A 61 2.95 -0.33 0.83
N LEU A 62 2.05 0.62 1.09
CA LEU A 62 0.65 0.38 1.42
C LEU A 62 -0.26 0.60 0.22
N SER A 63 -1.41 -0.07 0.23
CA SER A 63 -2.38 -0.03 -0.87
C SER A 63 -3.23 1.22 -0.85
N GLU A 64 -3.04 2.11 -1.81
CA GLU A 64 -3.99 3.20 -2.05
C GLU A 64 -5.35 2.67 -2.52
N GLN A 65 -5.35 1.55 -3.25
CA GLN A 65 -6.56 0.96 -3.83
C GLN A 65 -7.51 0.40 -2.78
N GLU A 66 -7.00 -0.14 -1.68
CA GLU A 66 -7.83 -0.61 -0.58
C GLU A 66 -8.67 0.54 0.00
N LEU A 67 -8.05 1.71 0.21
CA LEU A 67 -8.78 2.90 0.66
C LEU A 67 -9.81 3.33 -0.39
N ILE A 68 -9.42 3.41 -1.66
CA ILE A 68 -10.31 3.81 -2.75
C ILE A 68 -11.53 2.89 -2.83
N ASP A 69 -11.34 1.58 -2.73
CA ASP A 69 -12.40 0.61 -2.89
C ASP A 69 -13.27 0.47 -1.63
N CYS A 70 -12.66 0.55 -0.44
CA CYS A 70 -13.29 0.14 0.82
C CYS A 70 -13.70 1.29 1.74
N ASP A 71 -13.03 2.45 1.69
CA ASP A 71 -13.41 3.62 2.50
C ASP A 71 -14.57 4.40 1.85
N ARG A 72 -15.71 3.74 1.73
CA ARG A 72 -16.95 4.31 1.14
C ARG A 72 -17.87 4.95 2.18
N SER A 73 -17.52 4.84 3.47
CA SER A 73 -18.30 5.46 4.55
C SER A 73 -17.92 6.92 4.79
N TYR A 74 -16.68 7.29 4.45
CA TYR A 74 -16.15 8.62 4.68
C TYR A 74 -15.66 9.29 3.39
N ASN A 75 -15.15 8.51 2.43
CA ASN A 75 -14.57 9.00 1.19
C ASN A 75 -15.30 8.46 -0.06
N SER A 76 -14.98 9.04 -1.22
CA SER A 76 -15.69 8.81 -2.48
C SER A 76 -14.81 8.18 -3.57
N GLY A 77 -13.78 7.42 -3.18
CA GLY A 77 -12.88 6.75 -4.13
C GLY A 77 -12.21 7.73 -5.10
N CYS A 78 -12.38 7.53 -6.42
CA CYS A 78 -11.85 8.46 -7.42
C CYS A 78 -12.61 9.80 -7.49
N GLY A 79 -13.76 9.93 -6.83
CA GLY A 79 -14.48 11.20 -6.69
C GLY A 79 -13.87 12.16 -5.67
N GLY A 80 -12.80 11.74 -4.97
CA GLY A 80 -12.12 12.55 -3.95
C GLY A 80 -12.37 12.05 -2.53
N GLY A 81 -11.66 12.68 -1.59
CA GLY A 81 -11.67 12.31 -0.19
C GLY A 81 -10.75 13.17 0.67
N LEU A 82 -10.70 12.85 1.96
CA LEU A 82 -9.87 13.49 2.98
C LEU A 82 -8.95 12.45 3.64
N MET A 83 -7.74 12.89 3.98
CA MET A 83 -6.68 12.02 4.50
C MET A 83 -6.96 11.56 5.94
N ASP A 84 -7.53 12.42 6.76
CA ASP A 84 -7.92 12.10 8.14
C ASP A 84 -9.02 11.03 8.19
N TYR A 85 -9.96 11.08 7.24
CA TYR A 85 -10.98 10.06 7.05
C TYR A 85 -10.38 8.71 6.61
N ALA A 86 -9.34 8.72 5.77
CA ALA A 86 -8.61 7.50 5.45
C ALA A 86 -7.97 6.89 6.70
N TYR A 87 -7.35 7.69 7.56
CA TYR A 87 -6.82 7.19 8.84
C TYR A 87 -7.93 6.61 9.72
N LYS A 88 -9.06 7.32 9.83
CA LYS A 88 -10.24 6.86 10.58
C LYS A 88 -10.73 5.51 10.08
N PHE A 89 -10.78 5.31 8.76
CA PHE A 89 -11.10 4.03 8.16
C PHE A 89 -10.11 2.94 8.58
N VAL A 90 -8.80 3.19 8.46
CA VAL A 90 -7.76 2.20 8.79
C VAL A 90 -7.80 1.81 10.28
N VAL A 91 -8.01 2.78 11.17
CA VAL A 91 -8.22 2.51 12.61
C VAL A 91 -9.43 1.60 12.81
N LYS A 92 -10.57 1.92 12.19
CA LYS A 92 -11.81 1.13 12.31
C LYS A 92 -11.69 -0.26 11.69
N ASN A 93 -10.99 -0.38 10.57
CA ASN A 93 -10.76 -1.65 9.89
C ASN A 93 -9.77 -2.56 10.66
N GLY A 94 -8.96 -1.96 11.53
CA GLY A 94 -7.90 -2.64 12.26
C GLY A 94 -6.66 -2.86 11.39
N GLY A 95 -6.44 -2.01 10.39
CA GLY A 95 -5.25 -2.03 9.53
C GLY A 95 -5.55 -1.86 8.03
N ILE A 96 -4.48 -1.94 7.24
CA ILE A 96 -4.47 -1.80 5.78
C ILE A 96 -3.47 -2.79 5.18
N ASP A 97 -3.73 -3.28 3.96
CA ASP A 97 -2.88 -4.21 3.22
C ASP A 97 -1.77 -3.50 2.42
N THR A 98 -0.88 -4.28 1.82
CA THR A 98 0.24 -3.77 1.02
C THR A 98 -0.15 -3.45 -0.41
N GLU A 99 0.61 -2.56 -1.05
CA GLU A 99 0.48 -2.27 -2.49
C GLU A 99 0.67 -3.53 -3.35
N ALA A 100 1.58 -4.43 -2.98
CA ALA A 100 1.81 -5.67 -3.73
C ALA A 100 0.58 -6.59 -3.70
N ASP A 101 -0.13 -6.58 -2.58
CA ASP A 101 -1.24 -7.48 -2.33
C ASP A 101 -2.58 -6.91 -2.76
N TYR A 102 -2.75 -5.59 -2.77
CA TYR A 102 -3.92 -4.91 -3.30
C TYR A 102 -3.47 -3.78 -4.23
N PRO A 103 -3.02 -4.11 -5.46
CA PRO A 103 -2.39 -3.14 -6.35
C PRO A 103 -3.31 -2.01 -6.80
N TYR A 104 -2.71 -0.86 -7.05
CA TYR A 104 -3.36 0.30 -7.63
C TYR A 104 -3.85 0.05 -9.06
N ARG A 105 -5.05 0.58 -9.38
CA ARG A 105 -5.76 0.34 -10.65
C ARG A 105 -6.29 1.61 -11.31
N GLU A 106 -5.98 2.80 -10.77
CA GLU A 106 -6.39 4.09 -11.34
C GLU A 106 -7.91 4.26 -11.53
N THR A 107 -8.72 3.46 -10.85
CA THR A 107 -10.19 3.47 -10.98
C THR A 107 -10.87 2.92 -9.73
N ASP A 108 -12.15 3.21 -9.58
CA ASP A 108 -12.98 2.62 -8.54
C ASP A 108 -13.17 1.12 -8.76
N GLY A 109 -12.96 0.34 -7.72
CA GLY A 109 -13.28 -1.08 -7.66
C GLY A 109 -14.29 -1.40 -6.56
N THR A 110 -14.70 -2.67 -6.54
CA THR A 110 -15.44 -3.24 -5.40
C THR A 110 -14.47 -3.64 -4.31
N CYS A 111 -14.77 -3.25 -3.06
CA CYS A 111 -13.98 -3.63 -1.90
C CYS A 111 -13.79 -5.15 -1.77
N ASN A 112 -12.54 -5.62 -1.87
CA ASN A 112 -12.20 -7.01 -1.66
C ASN A 112 -12.15 -7.34 -0.16
N LYS A 113 -13.27 -7.82 0.38
CA LYS A 113 -13.42 -8.18 1.80
C LYS A 113 -12.46 -9.26 2.29
N ASN A 114 -11.86 -10.07 1.41
CA ASN A 114 -10.88 -11.07 1.82
C ASN A 114 -9.52 -10.42 2.06
N LYS A 115 -9.08 -9.51 1.19
CA LYS A 115 -7.83 -8.75 1.36
C LYS A 115 -7.90 -7.81 2.57
N LEU A 116 -9.08 -7.21 2.80
CA LEU A 116 -9.34 -6.35 3.95
C LEU A 116 -9.06 -7.00 5.33
N LYS A 117 -9.07 -8.33 5.41
CA LYS A 117 -8.80 -9.08 6.66
C LYS A 117 -7.31 -9.22 6.99
N ARG A 118 -6.41 -8.97 6.03
CA ARG A 118 -4.97 -9.22 6.19
C ARG A 118 -4.29 -8.24 7.13
N ARG A 119 -4.67 -6.96 7.07
CA ARG A 119 -4.31 -5.91 8.05
C ARG A 119 -2.80 -5.87 8.35
N VAL A 120 -1.99 -5.66 7.31
CA VAL A 120 -0.52 -5.76 7.39
C VAL A 120 0.10 -4.63 8.21
N VAL A 121 -0.44 -3.41 8.10
CA VAL A 121 -0.03 -2.26 8.91
C VAL A 121 -1.23 -1.70 9.66
N THR A 122 -1.01 -1.35 10.93
CA THR A 122 -2.00 -0.70 11.79
C THR A 122 -1.52 0.66 12.25
N ILE A 123 -2.48 1.54 12.53
CA ILE A 123 -2.27 2.81 13.23
C ILE A 123 -3.21 2.84 14.45
N ASP A 124 -2.79 3.52 15.50
CA ASP A 124 -3.55 3.59 16.76
C ASP A 124 -4.61 4.71 16.73
N GLY A 125 -4.42 5.69 15.84
CA GLY A 125 -5.26 6.87 15.71
C GLY A 125 -4.73 7.84 14.67
N TYR A 126 -5.20 9.08 14.73
CA TYR A 126 -4.70 10.20 13.95
C TYR A 126 -4.90 11.51 14.69
N LYS A 127 -4.20 12.55 14.25
CA LYS A 127 -4.33 13.92 14.77
C LYS A 127 -4.33 14.91 13.61
N ASP A 128 -5.17 15.92 13.75
CA ASP A 128 -5.11 17.12 12.93
C ASP A 128 -4.17 18.13 13.58
N VAL A 129 -3.32 18.74 12.77
CA VAL A 129 -2.56 19.90 13.21
C VAL A 129 -3.50 21.12 13.12
N PRO A 130 -3.50 22.03 14.11
CA PRO A 130 -4.36 23.20 14.07
C PRO A 130 -4.20 23.97 12.76
N ALA A 131 -5.33 24.25 12.09
CA ALA A 131 -5.34 24.95 10.81
C ALA A 131 -4.58 26.27 10.91
N ASN A 132 -3.79 26.57 9.87
CA ASN A 132 -3.02 27.80 9.72
C ASN A 132 -1.95 28.03 10.80
N ASN A 133 -1.51 26.96 11.48
CA ASN A 133 -0.45 27.01 12.48
C ASN A 133 0.81 26.31 11.96
N GLU A 134 1.64 27.08 11.26
CA GLU A 134 2.87 26.59 10.63
C GLU A 134 3.89 26.05 11.65
N ASP A 135 3.98 26.65 12.84
CA ASP A 135 4.87 26.19 13.91
C ASP A 135 4.49 24.79 14.40
N MET A 136 3.20 24.53 14.55
CA MET A 136 2.70 23.21 14.92
C MET A 136 2.86 22.19 13.79
N LEU A 137 2.71 22.62 12.54
CA LEU A 137 3.01 21.80 11.37
C LEU A 137 4.50 21.42 11.32
N LEU A 138 5.40 22.38 11.56
CA LEU A 138 6.84 22.14 11.63
C LEU A 138 7.20 21.11 12.70
N ARG A 139 6.62 21.23 13.89
CA ARG A 139 6.81 20.25 14.98
C ARG A 139 6.28 18.87 14.63
N ALA A 140 5.18 18.78 13.86
CA ALA A 140 4.66 17.50 13.40
C ALA A 140 5.57 16.87 12.34
N VAL A 141 6.01 17.66 11.35
CA VAL A 141 6.91 17.20 10.27
C VAL A 141 8.27 16.79 10.81
N ALA A 142 8.76 17.46 11.87
CA ALA A 142 9.99 17.08 12.55
C ALA A 142 9.92 15.69 13.21
N GLN A 143 8.71 15.16 13.46
CA GLN A 143 8.49 13.85 14.08
C GLN A 143 8.14 12.74 13.08
N GLN A 144 7.51 13.08 11.96
CA GLN A 144 7.09 12.12 10.92
C GLN A 144 6.60 12.85 9.64
N PRO A 145 6.43 12.15 8.52
CA PRO A 145 5.71 12.70 7.36
C PRO A 145 4.25 13.08 7.70
N VAL A 146 3.75 14.16 7.10
CA VAL A 146 2.42 14.74 7.38
C VAL A 146 1.65 14.95 6.09
N SER A 147 0.39 14.51 6.04
CA SER A 147 -0.51 14.77 4.93
C SER A 147 -1.03 16.20 4.98
N VAL A 148 -1.11 16.86 3.84
CA VAL A 148 -1.62 18.23 3.72
C VAL A 148 -2.48 18.39 2.46
N GLY A 149 -3.47 19.28 2.54
CA GLY A 149 -4.18 19.77 1.35
C GLY A 149 -3.50 21.00 0.77
N ILE A 150 -3.50 21.12 -0.56
CA ILE A 150 -3.05 22.29 -1.31
C ILE A 150 -4.01 22.60 -2.47
N CYS A 151 -3.89 23.77 -3.07
CA CYS A 151 -4.38 23.98 -4.44
C CYS A 151 -3.33 23.50 -5.46
N GLY A 152 -3.58 22.33 -6.06
CA GLY A 152 -2.78 21.75 -7.13
C GLY A 152 -3.25 22.13 -8.54
N SER A 153 -4.46 22.70 -8.70
CA SER A 153 -4.98 23.08 -10.03
C SER A 153 -4.34 24.34 -10.63
N ALA A 154 -3.56 25.10 -9.87
CA ALA A 154 -2.88 26.29 -10.37
C ALA A 154 -1.85 25.95 -11.47
N ARG A 155 -1.86 26.70 -12.58
CA ARG A 155 -0.95 26.47 -13.71
C ARG A 155 0.53 26.50 -13.30
N ALA A 156 0.92 27.39 -12.39
CA ALA A 156 2.29 27.46 -11.90
C ALA A 156 2.70 26.18 -11.14
N PHE A 157 1.77 25.58 -10.39
CA PHE A 157 1.99 24.30 -9.70
C PHE A 157 2.14 23.16 -10.72
N GLN A 158 1.21 23.07 -11.69
CA GLN A 158 1.23 22.02 -12.72
C GLN A 158 2.53 22.00 -13.53
N LEU A 159 3.08 23.17 -13.86
CA LEU A 159 4.28 23.34 -14.68
C LEU A 159 5.59 23.38 -13.86
N TYR A 160 5.53 23.15 -12.55
CA TYR A 160 6.71 23.16 -11.70
C TYR A 160 7.75 22.13 -12.16
N SER A 161 9.02 22.52 -12.13
CA SER A 161 10.16 21.66 -12.49
C SER A 161 11.26 21.65 -11.44
N LYS A 162 11.63 22.81 -10.87
CA LYS A 162 12.71 22.93 -9.88
C LYS A 162 12.65 24.21 -9.07
N GLY A 163 13.45 24.26 -7.99
CA GLY A 163 13.61 25.43 -7.12
C GLY A 163 12.55 25.50 -6.03
N ILE A 164 12.59 26.56 -5.22
CA ILE A 164 11.59 26.80 -4.17
C ILE A 164 10.37 27.47 -4.82
N PHE A 165 9.26 26.75 -4.85
CA PHE A 165 7.98 27.19 -5.38
C PHE A 165 7.32 28.20 -4.43
N ASP A 166 6.94 29.35 -4.97
CA ASP A 166 6.37 30.50 -4.22
C ASP A 166 5.07 31.00 -4.85
N GLY A 167 4.41 30.15 -5.65
CA GLY A 167 3.20 30.52 -6.39
C GLY A 167 3.46 31.13 -7.77
N PRO A 168 2.42 31.77 -8.38
CA PRO A 168 1.10 32.01 -7.79
C PRO A 168 0.21 30.76 -7.72
N CYS A 169 -0.61 30.66 -6.67
CA CYS A 169 -1.68 29.68 -6.49
C CYS A 169 -2.71 30.20 -5.48
N PRO A 170 -4.01 29.86 -5.62
CA PRO A 170 -5.02 30.19 -4.62
C PRO A 170 -4.95 29.24 -3.42
N THR A 171 -5.81 29.46 -2.43
CA THR A 171 -5.93 28.63 -1.22
C THR A 171 -7.16 27.72 -1.24
N SER A 172 -7.87 27.62 -2.37
CA SER A 172 -8.96 26.66 -2.59
C SER A 172 -8.39 25.26 -2.79
N LEU A 173 -8.40 24.46 -1.74
CA LEU A 173 -7.76 23.15 -1.71
C LEU A 173 -8.49 22.16 -2.64
N ASP A 174 -7.73 21.49 -3.50
CA ASP A 174 -8.25 20.51 -4.48
C ASP A 174 -7.32 19.29 -4.67
N HIS A 175 -6.16 19.29 -4.00
CA HIS A 175 -5.16 18.23 -4.12
C HIS A 175 -4.53 17.93 -2.77
N ALA A 176 -4.24 16.67 -2.50
CA ALA A 176 -3.58 16.24 -1.27
C ALA A 176 -2.18 15.71 -1.57
N VAL A 177 -1.20 16.14 -0.77
CA VAL A 177 0.21 15.79 -0.93
C VAL A 177 0.80 15.43 0.43
N LEU A 178 2.04 14.94 0.45
CA LEU A 178 2.73 14.54 1.67
C LEU A 178 3.94 15.43 1.91
N ILE A 179 4.01 16.09 3.06
CA ILE A 179 5.25 16.73 3.52
C ILE A 179 6.15 15.65 4.10
N VAL A 180 7.35 15.50 3.53
CA VAL A 180 8.37 14.51 3.95
C VAL A 180 9.60 15.15 4.55
N GLY A 181 9.57 16.44 4.81
CA GLY A 181 10.71 17.15 5.37
C GLY A 181 10.62 18.66 5.18
N TYR A 182 11.68 19.34 5.58
CA TYR A 182 11.87 20.77 5.42
C TYR A 182 13.36 21.12 5.48
N GLY A 183 13.70 22.31 5.01
CA GLY A 183 15.04 22.87 5.13
C GLY A 183 15.04 24.36 4.80
N SER A 184 16.23 24.87 4.51
CA SER A 184 16.44 26.26 4.10
C SER A 184 17.52 26.33 3.04
N GLU A 185 17.35 27.19 2.03
CA GLU A 185 18.33 27.44 0.97
C GLU A 185 18.26 28.92 0.56
N GLY A 186 19.42 29.60 0.50
CA GLY A 186 19.47 30.99 0.05
C GLY A 186 18.63 31.97 0.89
N GLY A 187 18.46 31.71 2.19
CA GLY A 187 17.64 32.53 3.09
C GLY A 187 16.14 32.30 2.96
N LYS A 188 15.70 31.31 2.15
CA LYS A 188 14.31 30.87 2.07
C LYS A 188 14.13 29.51 2.70
N ASP A 189 13.14 29.41 3.57
CA ASP A 189 12.74 28.16 4.18
C ASP A 189 11.81 27.39 3.22
N TYR A 190 11.84 26.06 3.21
CA TYR A 190 10.92 25.27 2.39
C TYR A 190 10.43 23.98 3.06
N TRP A 191 9.24 23.55 2.66
CA TRP A 191 8.74 22.17 2.81
C TRP A 191 9.25 21.29 1.67
N ILE A 192 9.59 20.04 1.97
CA ILE A 192 9.82 19.00 0.96
C ILE A 192 8.52 18.23 0.77
N VAL A 193 7.88 18.42 -0.38
CA VAL A 193 6.59 17.83 -0.71
C VAL A 193 6.78 16.66 -1.67
N LYS A 194 6.26 15.49 -1.32
CA LYS A 194 6.11 14.33 -2.21
C LYS A 194 4.74 14.43 -2.90
N ASN A 195 4.74 14.43 -4.22
CA ASN A 195 3.54 14.41 -5.05
C ASN A 195 3.25 12.98 -5.57
N SER A 196 2.09 12.80 -6.19
CA SER A 196 1.58 11.53 -6.73
C SER A 196 1.35 11.59 -8.24
N TRP A 197 2.18 12.36 -8.98
CA TRP A 197 2.10 12.55 -10.44
C TRP A 197 3.32 11.97 -11.17
N GLY A 198 3.92 10.91 -10.61
CA GLY A 198 5.10 10.26 -11.17
C GLY A 198 6.40 11.06 -11.03
N GLU A 199 7.51 10.43 -11.38
CA GLU A 199 8.86 11.01 -11.23
C GLU A 199 9.21 12.05 -12.31
N SER A 200 8.44 12.13 -13.40
CA SER A 200 8.66 13.10 -14.48
C SER A 200 8.25 14.52 -14.09
N TRP A 201 7.38 14.67 -13.09
CA TRP A 201 6.94 15.97 -12.58
C TRP A 201 7.91 16.52 -11.53
N GLY A 202 8.19 17.83 -11.57
CA GLY A 202 9.02 18.49 -10.57
C GLY A 202 10.43 17.90 -10.45
N MET A 203 10.91 17.84 -9.21
CA MET A 203 12.23 17.31 -8.87
C MET A 203 12.13 15.82 -8.52
N LYS A 204 12.00 14.97 -9.54
CA LYS A 204 11.77 13.52 -9.39
C LYS A 204 10.51 13.19 -8.59
N GLY A 205 9.40 13.90 -8.88
CA GLY A 205 8.12 13.78 -8.17
C GLY A 205 8.02 14.57 -6.87
N TYR A 206 9.04 15.37 -6.54
CA TYR A 206 9.05 16.23 -5.36
C TYR A 206 8.99 17.71 -5.74
N MET A 207 8.56 18.53 -4.79
CA MET A 207 8.60 19.99 -4.87
C MET A 207 9.16 20.55 -3.57
N TYR A 208 9.98 21.60 -3.68
CA TYR A 208 10.28 22.46 -2.54
C TYR A 208 9.28 23.60 -2.53
N MET A 209 8.48 23.73 -1.48
CA MET A 209 7.44 24.75 -1.36
C MET A 209 7.82 25.74 -0.28
N HIS A 210 7.81 27.04 -0.58
CA HIS A 210 8.23 28.09 0.34
C HIS A 210 7.39 28.04 1.63
N ARG A 211 8.09 28.00 2.77
CA ARG A 211 7.52 28.01 4.12
C ARG A 211 7.96 29.28 4.84
N ASN A 212 7.34 29.61 5.98
CA ASN A 212 7.68 30.77 6.81
C ASN A 212 7.54 32.11 6.04
N THR A 213 6.46 32.26 5.28
CA THR A 213 6.22 33.43 4.41
C THR A 213 5.45 34.56 5.10
N GLY A 214 4.98 34.34 6.33
CA GLY A 214 4.05 35.23 7.03
C GLY A 214 2.59 35.11 6.57
N ASN A 215 2.30 34.35 5.52
CA ASN A 215 0.93 34.00 5.13
C ASN A 215 0.42 32.84 6.01
N SER A 216 -0.60 33.09 6.82
CA SER A 216 -1.15 32.09 7.75
C SER A 216 -1.65 30.82 7.04
N ASN A 217 -2.20 30.94 5.83
CA ASN A 217 -2.65 29.79 5.04
C ASN A 217 -1.49 28.98 4.43
N GLY A 218 -0.27 29.55 4.41
CA GLY A 218 0.87 29.00 3.68
C GLY A 218 0.71 29.11 2.16
N VAL A 219 1.78 28.83 1.43
CA VAL A 219 1.75 28.79 -0.04
C VAL A 219 0.77 27.71 -0.51
N CYS A 220 -0.11 28.05 -1.44
CA CYS A 220 -1.21 27.21 -1.94
C CYS A 220 -2.15 26.65 -0.87
N GLY A 221 -2.19 27.24 0.33
CA GLY A 221 -3.05 26.77 1.40
C GLY A 221 -2.49 25.60 2.20
N ILE A 222 -1.20 25.27 2.07
CA ILE A 222 -0.58 24.08 2.68
C ILE A 222 -0.74 23.96 4.20
N ASN A 223 -0.97 25.07 4.91
CA ASN A 223 -1.15 25.06 6.37
C ASN A 223 -2.61 24.81 6.80
N GLN A 224 -3.58 24.77 5.88
CA GLN A 224 -5.02 24.78 6.22
C GLN A 224 -5.54 23.42 6.70
N MET A 225 -5.14 22.31 6.07
CA MET A 225 -5.62 20.95 6.42
C MET A 225 -4.51 19.90 6.62
N PRO A 226 -3.55 20.14 7.53
CA PRO A 226 -2.54 19.15 7.91
C PRO A 226 -3.08 18.08 8.88
N SER A 227 -2.81 16.80 8.58
CA SER A 227 -3.13 15.68 9.47
C SER A 227 -2.12 14.54 9.35
N PHE A 228 -1.98 13.76 10.43
CA PHE A 228 -1.03 12.63 10.47
C PHE A 228 -1.53 11.46 11.32
N PRO A 229 -1.17 10.21 10.96
CA PRO A 229 -1.52 9.03 11.74
C PRO A 229 -0.63 8.90 12.98
N THR A 230 -1.16 8.34 14.06
CA THR A 230 -0.40 8.00 15.26
C THR A 230 -0.16 6.50 15.35
N LYS A 231 1.05 6.10 15.74
CA LYS A 231 1.42 4.71 15.96
C LYS A 231 2.43 4.58 17.10
N SER A 232 2.21 3.58 17.92
CA SER A 232 3.01 3.14 19.06
C SER A 232 3.06 1.62 19.12
N SER A 233 1.99 0.96 18.69
CA SER A 233 1.89 -0.50 18.61
C SER A 233 2.72 -1.08 17.46
N PRO A 234 3.32 -2.28 17.64
CA PRO A 234 3.89 -3.04 16.52
C PRO A 234 2.80 -3.41 15.50
N ASN A 235 3.21 -3.80 14.29
CA ASN A 235 2.26 -4.36 13.33
C ASN A 235 1.74 -5.71 13.82
N PRO A 236 0.53 -6.12 13.39
CA PRO A 236 0.07 -7.47 13.61
C PRO A 236 1.11 -8.48 13.10
N PRO A 237 1.27 -9.64 13.76
CA PRO A 237 2.06 -10.71 13.20
C PRO A 237 1.56 -10.98 11.78
N PRO A 238 2.45 -11.34 10.83
CA PRO A 238 2.03 -11.73 9.49
C PRO A 238 0.86 -12.69 9.62
N SER A 239 -0.24 -12.44 8.89
CA SER A 239 -1.35 -13.41 8.86
C SER A 239 -0.72 -14.77 8.59
N PRO A 240 -1.11 -15.83 9.32
CA PRO A 240 -0.62 -17.17 9.04
C PRO A 240 -0.76 -17.37 7.55
N GLY A 241 0.36 -17.70 6.90
CA GLY A 241 0.35 -18.06 5.49
C GLY A 241 -0.80 -19.03 5.22
N PRO A 242 -1.49 -18.97 4.06
CA PRO A 242 -2.62 -19.84 3.79
C PRO A 242 -2.31 -21.26 4.22
N GLY A 243 -2.97 -21.72 5.29
CA GLY A 243 -2.80 -23.08 5.77
C GLY A 243 -3.03 -24.05 4.59
N PRO A 244 -2.43 -25.24 4.63
CA PRO A 244 -2.42 -26.16 3.50
C PRO A 244 -3.81 -26.29 2.85
N THR A 245 -3.88 -26.08 1.53
CA THR A 245 -5.14 -26.13 0.76
C THR A 245 -5.72 -27.53 0.88
N LYS A 246 -6.85 -27.69 1.58
CA LYS A 246 -7.52 -29.00 1.70
C LYS A 246 -8.11 -29.41 0.36
N CYS A 247 -7.65 -30.52 -0.18
CA CYS A 247 -8.17 -31.10 -1.43
C CYS A 247 -9.30 -32.09 -1.16
N SER A 248 -9.17 -32.86 -0.07
CA SER A 248 -10.20 -33.78 0.42
C SER A 248 -10.15 -33.88 1.94
N LEU A 249 -10.93 -34.81 2.52
CA LEU A 249 -10.88 -35.11 3.96
C LEU A 249 -9.46 -35.52 4.43
N LEU A 250 -8.71 -36.22 3.56
CA LEU A 250 -7.41 -36.83 3.89
C LEU A 250 -6.23 -36.21 3.15
N THR A 251 -6.46 -35.39 2.13
CA THR A 251 -5.39 -34.83 1.28
C THR A 251 -5.36 -33.31 1.30
N TYR A 252 -4.15 -32.77 1.26
CA TYR A 252 -3.90 -31.34 1.20
C TYR A 252 -2.72 -31.00 0.30
N CYS A 253 -2.71 -29.77 -0.18
CA CYS A 253 -1.59 -29.17 -0.89
C CYS A 253 -0.83 -28.19 0.00
N PRO A 254 0.44 -27.89 -0.33
CA PRO A 254 1.18 -26.80 0.32
C PRO A 254 0.41 -25.49 0.29
N GLU A 255 0.82 -24.58 1.16
CA GLU A 255 0.40 -23.18 1.14
C GLU A 255 0.49 -22.59 -0.27
N GLY A 256 -0.51 -21.78 -0.64
CA GLY A 256 -0.56 -21.10 -1.95
C GLY A 256 -0.91 -22.01 -3.14
N SER A 257 -0.79 -23.33 -3.01
CA SER A 257 -1.03 -24.27 -4.11
C SER A 257 -2.51 -24.59 -4.33
N THR A 258 -2.89 -24.80 -5.60
CA THR A 258 -4.24 -25.23 -5.98
C THR A 258 -4.36 -26.74 -6.05
N CYS A 259 -5.45 -27.28 -5.48
CA CYS A 259 -5.83 -28.69 -5.62
C CYS A 259 -6.39 -28.98 -7.02
N CYS A 260 -5.74 -29.87 -7.76
CA CYS A 260 -6.13 -30.29 -9.10
C CYS A 260 -6.50 -31.78 -9.09
N CYS A 261 -7.69 -32.12 -9.59
CA CYS A 261 -8.16 -33.49 -9.59
C CYS A 261 -7.36 -34.33 -10.60
N SER A 262 -6.70 -35.40 -10.16
CA SER A 262 -5.93 -36.27 -11.07
C SER A 262 -6.76 -37.40 -11.64
N TRP A 263 -7.76 -37.89 -10.90
CA TRP A 263 -8.60 -39.00 -11.35
C TRP A 263 -10.05 -38.79 -10.93
N ARG A 264 -10.95 -38.74 -11.92
CA ARG A 264 -12.40 -38.69 -11.73
C ARG A 264 -13.06 -40.00 -12.12
N VAL A 265 -14.02 -40.44 -11.33
CA VAL A 265 -14.93 -41.55 -11.62
C VAL A 265 -16.35 -41.10 -11.27
N LEU A 266 -17.29 -41.21 -12.21
CA LEU A 266 -18.70 -40.81 -12.03
C LEU A 266 -18.88 -39.38 -11.48
N GLY A 267 -18.02 -38.45 -11.91
CA GLY A 267 -18.04 -37.05 -11.47
C GLY A 267 -17.34 -36.76 -10.15
N LEU A 268 -17.02 -37.78 -9.35
CA LEU A 268 -16.29 -37.66 -8.08
C LEU A 268 -14.77 -37.73 -8.31
N CYS A 269 -14.03 -36.89 -7.58
CA CYS A 269 -12.56 -36.91 -7.61
C CYS A 269 -12.01 -37.90 -6.59
N LEU A 270 -11.36 -38.97 -7.06
CA LEU A 270 -10.78 -40.01 -6.21
C LEU A 270 -9.32 -39.73 -5.83
N SER A 271 -8.61 -38.93 -6.64
CA SER A 271 -7.22 -38.58 -6.38
C SER A 271 -6.94 -37.13 -6.74
N TRP A 272 -6.10 -36.49 -5.94
CA TRP A 272 -5.75 -35.08 -6.05
C TRP A 272 -4.26 -34.93 -6.38
N SER A 273 -3.89 -33.75 -6.87
CA SER A 273 -2.53 -33.31 -7.16
C SER A 273 -2.43 -31.83 -6.86
N CYS A 274 -1.23 -31.34 -6.60
CA CYS A 274 -0.98 -29.93 -6.31
C CYS A 274 -0.37 -29.27 -7.52
N CYS A 275 -0.90 -28.12 -7.92
CA CYS A 275 -0.21 -27.26 -8.86
C CYS A 275 1.10 -26.76 -8.22
N GLU A 276 2.20 -26.75 -8.98
CA GLU A 276 3.47 -26.17 -8.50
C GLU A 276 3.43 -24.65 -8.37
N LEU A 277 2.54 -24.02 -9.11
CA LEU A 277 2.38 -22.57 -9.17
C LEU A 277 1.33 -22.11 -8.15
N ASP A 278 1.64 -21.00 -7.47
CA ASP A 278 0.75 -20.40 -6.49
C ASP A 278 -0.52 -19.84 -7.14
N ASN A 279 -1.67 -20.09 -6.51
CA ASN A 279 -3.00 -19.70 -6.96
C ASN A 279 -3.32 -20.10 -8.41
N ALA A 280 -2.67 -21.14 -8.92
CA ALA A 280 -2.81 -21.56 -10.29
C ALA A 280 -4.20 -22.13 -10.62
N VAL A 281 -4.61 -22.01 -11.87
CA VAL A 281 -5.82 -22.59 -12.44
C VAL A 281 -5.55 -24.03 -12.88
N CYS A 282 -6.31 -24.98 -12.32
CA CYS A 282 -6.28 -26.37 -12.77
C CYS A 282 -7.03 -26.50 -14.10
N CYS A 283 -6.33 -26.95 -15.15
CA CYS A 283 -6.91 -27.09 -16.47
C CYS A 283 -7.84 -28.30 -16.58
N LYS A 284 -8.86 -28.22 -17.44
CA LYS A 284 -9.93 -29.24 -17.57
C LYS A 284 -9.43 -30.62 -17.98
N ASP A 285 -8.31 -30.68 -18.69
CA ASP A 285 -7.66 -31.93 -19.09
C ASP A 285 -6.99 -32.66 -17.92
N ASN A 286 -6.93 -32.01 -16.75
CA ASN A 286 -6.29 -32.53 -15.55
C ASN A 286 -4.84 -32.94 -15.83
N ARG A 287 -4.09 -32.18 -16.64
CA ARG A 287 -2.68 -32.48 -16.98
C ARG A 287 -1.68 -31.48 -16.43
N TYR A 288 -2.03 -30.20 -16.44
CA TYR A 288 -1.15 -29.10 -16.05
C TYR A 288 -1.95 -27.99 -15.35
N CYS A 289 -1.23 -27.01 -14.81
CA CYS A 289 -1.85 -25.84 -14.19
C CYS A 289 -1.33 -24.55 -14.83
N CYS A 290 -2.22 -23.58 -15.01
CA CYS A 290 -1.86 -22.26 -15.48
C CYS A 290 -1.71 -21.27 -14.32
N PRO A 291 -0.70 -20.39 -14.31
CA PRO A 291 -0.61 -19.38 -13.27
C PRO A 291 -1.82 -18.45 -13.30
N HIS A 292 -2.16 -17.87 -12.14
CA HIS A 292 -3.33 -17.01 -11.96
C HIS A 292 -3.40 -15.88 -13.00
N ASP A 293 -2.25 -15.33 -13.39
CA ASP A 293 -2.18 -14.22 -14.36
C ASP A 293 -2.43 -14.64 -15.82
N TYR A 294 -2.38 -15.94 -16.13
CA TYR A 294 -2.64 -16.53 -17.45
C TYR A 294 -3.72 -17.61 -17.34
N PRO A 295 -4.96 -17.25 -16.95
CA PRO A 295 -5.95 -18.22 -16.47
C PRO A 295 -6.56 -19.10 -17.57
N VAL A 296 -6.32 -18.80 -18.85
CA VAL A 296 -6.96 -19.49 -19.98
C VAL A 296 -6.10 -20.68 -20.41
N CYS A 297 -6.60 -21.89 -20.17
CA CYS A 297 -5.94 -23.14 -20.56
C CYS A 297 -6.22 -23.52 -22.02
N ASP A 298 -5.18 -23.75 -22.82
CA ASP A 298 -5.28 -24.48 -24.08
C ASP A 298 -4.81 -25.92 -23.90
N THR A 299 -5.78 -26.82 -23.80
CA THR A 299 -5.54 -28.23 -23.57
C THR A 299 -4.90 -28.95 -24.77
N ALA A 300 -4.92 -28.35 -25.98
CA ALA A 300 -4.30 -28.95 -27.16
C ALA A 300 -2.78 -28.77 -27.15
N SER A 301 -2.29 -27.60 -26.73
CA SER A 301 -0.86 -27.26 -26.74
C SER A 301 -0.21 -27.18 -25.36
N GLN A 302 -0.97 -27.40 -24.27
CA GLN A 302 -0.52 -27.25 -22.87
C GLN A 302 0.00 -25.84 -22.55
N ARG A 303 -0.64 -24.83 -23.14
CA ARG A 303 -0.26 -23.43 -22.98
C ARG A 303 -1.32 -22.65 -22.21
N CYS A 304 -0.85 -21.59 -21.57
CA CYS A 304 -1.65 -20.68 -20.76
C CYS A 304 -1.69 -19.32 -21.43
N PHE A 305 -2.89 -18.76 -21.55
CA PHE A 305 -3.13 -17.50 -22.23
C PHE A 305 -3.65 -16.43 -21.28
N LYS A 306 -3.26 -15.19 -21.56
CA LYS A 306 -3.83 -13.99 -20.98
C LYS A 306 -4.29 -13.06 -22.11
N ALA A 307 -5.55 -12.65 -22.04
CA ALA A 307 -6.11 -11.66 -22.96
C ALA A 307 -5.84 -10.25 -22.43
N ASN A 308 -5.19 -9.40 -23.22
CA ASN A 308 -4.98 -7.98 -22.95
C ASN A 308 -5.47 -7.17 -24.16
N ASN A 309 -6.63 -6.52 -24.06
CA ASN A 309 -7.15 -5.54 -25.04
C ASN A 309 -6.83 -5.86 -26.53
N GLY A 310 -7.19 -7.07 -26.98
CA GLY A 310 -7.02 -7.51 -28.37
C GLY A 310 -5.69 -8.22 -28.71
N ASN A 311 -4.76 -8.34 -27.77
CA ASN A 311 -3.52 -9.10 -27.94
C ASN A 311 -3.45 -10.28 -26.95
N PHE A 312 -2.89 -11.40 -27.39
CA PHE A 312 -2.76 -12.63 -26.58
C PHE A 312 -1.31 -12.86 -26.20
N SER A 313 -1.05 -12.97 -24.90
CA SER A 313 0.26 -13.40 -24.39
C SER A 313 0.17 -14.86 -23.96
N VAL A 314 1.26 -15.61 -24.18
CA VAL A 314 1.30 -17.06 -24.00
C VAL A 314 2.48 -17.47 -23.12
N MET A 315 2.26 -18.46 -22.27
CA MET A 315 3.31 -19.12 -21.51
C MET A 315 3.03 -20.62 -21.38
N GLU A 316 4.07 -21.38 -20.99
CA GLU A 316 3.92 -22.82 -20.72
C GLU A 316 3.21 -23.06 -19.39
N GLY A 317 2.41 -24.14 -19.35
CA GLY A 317 1.76 -24.60 -18.13
C GLY A 317 2.76 -25.20 -17.13
N GLY A 318 2.53 -24.95 -15.84
CA GLY A 318 3.29 -25.54 -14.76
C GLY A 318 2.95 -27.01 -14.54
N SER A 319 3.92 -27.77 -14.03
CA SER A 319 3.76 -29.18 -13.71
C SER A 319 3.01 -29.40 -12.38
N ARG A 320 2.67 -30.65 -12.06
CA ARG A 320 1.89 -31.01 -10.86
C ARG A 320 2.70 -31.91 -9.95
N LYS A 321 2.58 -31.68 -8.64
CA LYS A 321 3.17 -32.49 -7.57
C LYS A 321 2.13 -33.39 -6.90
N GLN A 322 2.59 -34.45 -6.27
CA GLN A 322 1.73 -35.29 -5.44
C GLN A 322 1.22 -34.52 -4.22
N PRO A 323 -0.04 -34.75 -3.79
CA PRO A 323 -0.58 -34.12 -2.60
C PRO A 323 -0.01 -34.79 -1.35
N PHE A 324 -0.03 -34.07 -0.25
CA PHE A 324 0.30 -34.66 1.05
C PHE A 324 -0.90 -35.42 1.60
N SER A 325 -0.66 -36.59 2.18
CA SER A 325 -1.65 -37.43 2.85
C SER A 325 -1.56 -37.25 4.36
N LYS A 326 -2.72 -37.17 5.03
CA LYS A 326 -2.81 -37.18 6.50
C LYS A 326 -2.65 -38.58 7.12
N VAL A 327 -2.67 -39.63 6.30
CA VAL A 327 -2.51 -41.01 6.75
C VAL A 327 -1.04 -41.39 6.59
N PRO A 328 -0.37 -41.97 7.61
CA PRO A 328 0.95 -42.55 7.43
C PRO A 328 0.91 -43.54 6.27
N SER A 329 1.95 -43.57 5.45
CA SER A 329 2.04 -44.58 4.40
C SER A 329 1.86 -45.97 5.01
N LEU A 330 1.28 -46.93 4.27
CA LEU A 330 1.15 -48.31 4.75
C LEU A 330 2.50 -48.92 5.18
N GLY A 331 3.63 -48.37 4.71
CA GLY A 331 4.98 -48.74 5.15
C GLY A 331 5.31 -48.29 6.58
N GLY A 332 4.77 -47.16 7.05
CA GLY A 332 4.98 -46.67 8.41
C GLY A 332 4.07 -47.32 9.46
N LEU A 333 2.96 -47.94 9.03
CA LEU A 333 2.08 -48.70 9.93
C LEU A 333 2.63 -50.10 10.26
N LEU A 334 3.47 -50.66 9.37
CA LEU A 334 4.14 -51.94 9.59
C LEU A 334 5.32 -51.84 10.56
N GLU A 335 6.02 -50.69 10.63
CA GLU A 335 7.08 -50.46 11.64
C GLU A 335 6.54 -50.22 13.07
N LEU A 336 5.27 -49.82 13.21
CA LEU A 336 4.60 -49.62 14.49
C LEU A 336 3.95 -50.89 15.07
N LEU A 337 3.89 -51.97 14.27
CA LEU A 337 3.39 -53.28 14.71
C LEU A 337 4.51 -54.29 15.01
N ASP A 338 5.77 -53.89 14.84
CA ASP A 338 6.98 -54.69 15.11
C ASP A 338 7.78 -54.17 16.34
N GLN A 339 7.13 -53.40 17.23
CA GLN A 339 7.61 -53.05 18.58
C GLN A 339 6.67 -53.57 19.66
#